data_AF-A0A7J8BG57-F1
#
_entry.id   AF-A0A7J8BG57-F1
#
_cell.length_a   1.000
_cell.length_b   1.000
_cell.length_c   1.000
_cell.angle_alpha   90.00
_cell.angle_beta   90.00
_cell.angle_gamma   90.00
#
_symmetry.space_group_name_H-M   'P 1'
#
loop_
_entity.id
_entity.type
_entity.pdbx_description
1 polymer ?
#
loop_
_entity_poly.entity_id
_entity_poly.type
_entity_poly.pdbx_seq_one_letter_code
_entity_poly.pdbx_strand_id
1 'polypeptide(L)'
;MNHSERFVFITEWYDPNASLYRRYELLYYPEDGSVEMHDVKNHRTFLKRTKYDDLHLEDLFIGNKVNVFSRQLVLTDYGDQYTARQLGSRKEKTLALIKPDAISKVGEIIEIINKAGFTITKLKMMTLSRKEATDFHIDHHSKPFLK
;
A
#
# COMPACT_ATOMS: atom_id res chain seq x y z
N MET A 1 -3.99 26.34 -19.82
CA MET A 1 -4.61 25.75 -18.62
C MET A 1 -3.48 25.13 -17.79
N ASN A 2 -3.06 25.80 -16.71
CA ASN A 2 -2.04 25.26 -15.80
C ASN A 2 -2.58 23.95 -15.23
N HIS A 3 -2.10 22.82 -15.74
CA HIS A 3 -2.30 21.55 -15.06
C HIS A 3 -1.33 21.56 -13.88
N SER A 4 -1.81 22.03 -12.72
CA SER A 4 -1.12 21.74 -11.45
C SER A 4 -0.90 20.23 -11.40
N GLU A 5 0.34 19.83 -11.09
CA GLU A 5 0.72 18.43 -10.89
C GLU A 5 -0.29 17.79 -9.92
N ARG A 6 -0.91 16.68 -10.36
CA ARG A 6 -1.87 15.92 -9.56
C ARG A 6 -1.61 14.43 -9.73
N PHE A 7 -1.91 13.67 -8.70
CA PHE A 7 -1.85 12.22 -8.72
C PHE A 7 -3.26 11.65 -8.59
N VAL A 8 -3.58 10.66 -9.42
CA VAL A 8 -4.91 10.05 -9.47
C VAL A 8 -4.81 8.57 -9.10
N PHE A 9 -5.67 8.14 -8.18
CA PHE A 9 -5.75 6.76 -7.71
C PHE A 9 -7.18 6.25 -7.84
N ILE A 10 -7.31 5.01 -8.28
CA ILE A 10 -8.55 4.26 -8.11
C ILE A 10 -8.59 3.73 -6.68
N THR A 11 -9.70 3.98 -6.01
CA THR A 11 -9.89 3.62 -4.61
C THR A 11 -11.16 2.81 -4.41
N GLU A 12 -11.15 1.89 -3.46
CA GLU A 12 -12.33 1.15 -3.00
C GLU A 12 -12.68 1.56 -1.56
N TRP A 13 -13.97 1.80 -1.34
CA TRP A 13 -14.54 2.11 -0.02
C TRP A 13 -15.76 1.24 0.23
N TYR A 14 -15.81 0.60 1.40
CA TYR A 14 -17.01 -0.08 1.85
C TYR A 14 -17.98 0.91 2.49
N ASP A 15 -19.15 1.09 1.88
CA ASP A 15 -20.24 1.92 2.40
C ASP A 15 -21.08 1.09 3.38
N PRO A 16 -20.99 1.33 4.70
CA PRO A 16 -21.71 0.52 5.68
C PRO A 16 -23.22 0.73 5.65
N ASN A 17 -23.71 1.87 5.13
CA ASN A 17 -25.14 2.14 5.07
C ASN A 17 -25.81 1.41 3.91
N ALA A 18 -25.10 1.30 2.78
CA ALA A 18 -25.58 0.62 1.58
C ALA A 18 -25.09 -0.83 1.47
N SER A 19 -24.24 -1.28 2.41
CA SER A 19 -23.62 -2.61 2.43
C SER A 19 -22.93 -3.00 1.12
N LEU A 20 -22.25 -2.04 0.48
CA LEU A 20 -21.64 -2.25 -0.83
C LEU A 20 -20.28 -1.56 -0.97
N TYR A 21 -19.43 -2.09 -1.84
CA TYR A 21 -18.18 -1.45 -2.23
C TYR A 21 -18.43 -0.40 -3.31
N ARG A 22 -17.92 0.80 -3.09
CA ARG A 22 -17.90 1.90 -4.06
C ARG A 22 -16.48 2.12 -4.56
N ARG A 23 -16.37 2.49 -5.83
CA ARG A 23 -15.10 2.89 -6.45
C ARG A 23 -15.08 4.39 -6.70
N TYR A 24 -13.98 5.02 -6.32
CA TYR A 24 -13.75 6.44 -6.54
C TYR A 24 -12.38 6.68 -7.15
N GLU A 25 -12.30 7.67 -8.03
CA GLU A 25 -11.03 8.32 -8.35
C GLU A 25 -10.72 9.31 -7.23
N LEU A 26 -9.61 9.10 -6.53
CA LEU A 26 -9.03 10.06 -5.59
C LEU A 26 -7.94 10.85 -6.31
N LEU A 27 -8.10 12.16 -6.36
CA LEU A 27 -7.12 13.08 -6.89
C LEU A 27 -6.42 13.78 -5.73
N TYR A 28 -5.10 13.79 -5.74
CA TYR A 28 -4.26 14.49 -4.77
C TYR A 28 -3.44 15.55 -5.46
N TYR A 29 -3.44 16.76 -4.88
CA TYR A 29 -2.71 17.92 -5.39
C TYR A 29 -1.53 18.22 -4.45
N PRO A 30 -0.30 17.76 -4.76
CA PRO A 30 0.87 17.95 -3.90
C PRO A 30 1.26 19.41 -3.67
N GLU A 31 0.87 20.33 -4.56
CA GLU A 31 1.14 21.77 -4.44
C GLU A 31 0.54 22.38 -3.16
N ASP A 32 -0.67 21.96 -2.78
CA ASP A 32 -1.43 22.55 -1.68
C ASP A 32 -1.99 21.52 -0.68
N GLY A 33 -1.72 20.22 -0.88
CA GLY A 33 -2.23 19.14 -0.06
C GLY A 33 -3.75 18.95 -0.17
N SER A 34 -4.38 19.44 -1.22
CA SER A 34 -5.83 19.26 -1.41
C SER A 34 -6.17 17.92 -2.06
N VAL A 35 -7.39 17.45 -1.81
CA VAL A 35 -7.94 16.21 -2.35
C VAL A 35 -9.28 16.45 -3.02
N GLU A 36 -9.58 15.65 -4.03
CA GLU A 36 -10.86 15.62 -4.73
C GLU A 36 -11.25 14.16 -5.00
N MET A 37 -12.55 13.84 -5.01
CA MET A 37 -13.01 12.48 -5.30
C MET A 37 -14.15 12.46 -6.30
N HIS A 38 -14.04 11.62 -7.33
CA HIS A 38 -15.08 11.38 -8.33
C HIS A 38 -15.60 9.94 -8.26
N ASP A 39 -16.91 9.76 -8.37
CA ASP A 39 -17.54 8.45 -8.50
C ASP A 39 -17.25 7.89 -9.91
N VAL A 40 -16.55 6.76 -9.96
CA VAL A 40 -16.10 6.12 -11.22
C VAL A 40 -17.29 5.66 -12.07
N LYS A 41 -18.35 5.17 -11.42
CA LYS A 41 -19.50 4.57 -12.13
C LYS A 41 -20.40 5.64 -12.73
N ASN A 42 -20.61 6.72 -11.99
CA ASN A 42 -21.56 7.76 -12.35
C ASN A 42 -20.89 9.01 -12.94
N HIS A 43 -19.55 9.03 -13.04
CA HIS A 43 -18.74 10.17 -13.51
C HIS A 43 -19.14 11.50 -12.88
N ARG A 44 -19.44 11.48 -11.57
CA ARG A 44 -19.88 12.67 -10.82
C ARG A 44 -18.93 12.96 -9.68
N THR A 45 -18.75 14.23 -9.37
CA THR A 45 -18.02 14.65 -8.18
C THR A 45 -18.71 14.12 -6.93
N PHE A 46 -17.94 13.39 -6.11
CA PHE A 46 -18.34 12.93 -4.79
C PHE A 46 -17.84 13.88 -3.70
N LEU A 47 -16.58 14.30 -3.80
CA LEU A 47 -15.95 15.31 -2.94
C LEU A 47 -15.30 16.36 -3.83
N LYS A 48 -15.67 17.64 -3.66
CA LYS A 48 -15.03 18.76 -4.36
C LYS A 48 -13.62 18.98 -3.81
N ARG A 49 -12.71 19.52 -4.64
CA ARG A 49 -11.34 19.87 -4.23
C ARG A 49 -11.34 20.68 -2.93
N THR A 50 -10.80 20.07 -1.88
CA THR A 50 -10.78 20.62 -0.53
C THR A 50 -9.43 20.32 0.09
N LYS A 51 -8.88 21.27 0.85
CA LYS A 51 -7.63 21.08 1.57
C LYS A 51 -7.78 19.94 2.60
N TYR A 52 -6.79 19.06 2.68
CA TYR A 52 -6.82 17.93 3.60
C TYR A 52 -5.40 17.62 4.09
N ASP A 53 -5.05 18.18 5.25
CA ASP A 53 -3.68 18.17 5.76
C ASP A 53 -3.23 16.79 6.30
N ASP A 54 -4.16 15.88 6.59
CA ASP A 54 -3.90 14.55 7.16
C ASP A 54 -3.54 13.48 6.11
N LEU A 55 -3.28 13.86 4.86
CA LEU A 55 -2.87 12.95 3.79
C LEU A 55 -1.58 13.44 3.13
N HIS A 56 -0.55 12.60 3.18
CA HIS A 56 0.74 12.91 2.61
C HIS A 56 1.05 12.03 1.40
N LEU A 57 1.94 12.52 0.54
CA LEU A 57 2.34 11.82 -0.68
C LEU A 57 2.96 10.43 -0.41
N GLU A 58 3.57 10.24 0.76
CA GLU A 58 4.14 8.96 1.19
C GLU A 58 3.12 7.87 1.52
N ASP A 59 1.86 8.27 1.77
CA ASP A 59 0.72 7.36 1.99
C ASP A 59 0.10 6.88 0.67
N LEU A 60 0.42 7.56 -0.44
CA LEU A 60 -0.21 7.35 -1.74
C LEU A 60 0.51 6.28 -2.56
N PHE A 61 0.30 5.01 -2.19
CA PHE A 61 0.83 3.85 -2.91
C PHE A 61 -0.18 2.69 -2.94
N ILE A 62 -0.08 1.84 -3.98
CA ILE A 62 -1.04 0.76 -4.22
C ILE A 62 -1.04 -0.27 -3.08
N GLY A 63 -2.25 -0.56 -2.60
CA GLY A 63 -2.56 -1.44 -1.49
C GLY A 63 -2.56 -0.75 -0.12
N ASN A 64 -2.19 0.52 -0.02
CA ASN A 64 -2.32 1.26 1.24
C ASN A 64 -3.80 1.56 1.56
N LYS A 65 -4.09 1.75 2.85
CA LYS A 65 -5.38 2.26 3.31
C LYS A 65 -5.20 3.68 3.83
N VAL A 66 -5.88 4.63 3.23
CA VAL A 66 -5.81 6.05 3.59
C VAL A 66 -7.16 6.52 4.11
N ASN A 67 -7.16 7.46 5.05
CA ASN A 67 -8.40 8.04 5.57
C ASN A 67 -8.64 9.39 4.91
N VAL A 68 -9.85 9.58 4.37
CA VAL A 68 -10.31 10.88 3.84
C VAL A 68 -11.69 11.16 4.42
N PHE A 69 -11.82 12.18 5.27
CA PHE A 69 -13.08 12.55 5.96
C PHE A 69 -13.82 11.33 6.55
N SER A 70 -13.12 10.59 7.42
CA SER A 70 -13.61 9.37 8.10
C SER A 70 -13.97 8.19 7.19
N ARG A 71 -13.59 8.23 5.91
CA ARG A 71 -13.71 7.08 4.98
C ARG A 71 -12.34 6.44 4.81
N GLN A 72 -12.24 5.16 5.18
CA GLN A 72 -11.04 4.37 4.93
C GLN A 72 -11.07 3.87 3.49
N LEU A 73 -10.30 4.53 2.63
CA LEU A 73 -10.16 4.22 1.21
C LEU A 73 -8.98 3.27 1.02
N VAL A 74 -9.18 2.20 0.26
CA VAL A 74 -8.10 1.31 -0.18
C VAL A 74 -7.62 1.78 -1.54
N LEU A 75 -6.34 2.11 -1.70
CA LEU A 75 -5.76 2.48 -2.99
C LEU A 75 -5.54 1.22 -3.83
N THR A 76 -6.38 0.97 -4.83
CA THR A 76 -6.36 -0.29 -5.59
C THR A 76 -5.58 -0.22 -6.89
N ASP A 77 -5.57 0.94 -7.55
CA ASP A 77 -4.84 1.13 -8.81
C ASP A 77 -4.49 2.61 -9.04
N TYR A 78 -3.68 2.89 -10.04
CA TYR A 78 -3.46 4.26 -10.53
C TYR A 78 -4.58 4.66 -11.49
N GLY A 79 -5.06 5.90 -11.36
CA GLY A 79 -6.13 6.43 -12.22
C GLY A 79 -5.62 6.92 -13.58
N ASP A 80 -4.32 7.18 -13.72
CA ASP A 80 -3.71 7.55 -14.99
C ASP A 80 -2.27 7.07 -15.15
N GLN A 81 -1.80 7.06 -16.41
CA GLN A 81 -0.45 6.60 -16.75
C GLN A 81 0.65 7.53 -16.21
N TYR A 82 0.34 8.81 -16.01
CA TYR A 82 1.28 9.78 -15.45
C TYR A 82 1.62 9.42 -14.00
N THR A 83 0.59 9.22 -13.17
CA THR A 83 0.70 8.80 -11.77
C THR A 83 1.41 7.46 -11.66
N ALA A 84 1.03 6.48 -12.51
CA ALA A 84 1.68 5.18 -12.54
C ALA A 84 3.18 5.28 -12.84
N ARG A 85 3.61 6.16 -13.74
CA ARG A 85 5.04 6.36 -14.06
C ARG A 85 5.79 7.07 -12.94
N GLN A 86 5.18 8.08 -12.32
CA GLN A 86 5.83 8.89 -11.28
C GLN A 86 5.91 8.17 -9.93
N LEU A 87 4.87 7.41 -9.57
CA LEU A 87 4.74 6.77 -8.26
C LEU A 87 4.92 5.25 -8.30
N GLY A 88 4.85 4.63 -9.48
CA GLY A 88 4.96 3.17 -9.65
C GLY A 88 6.25 2.56 -9.11
N SER A 89 7.36 3.29 -9.19
CA SER A 89 8.67 2.85 -8.67
C SER A 89 8.95 3.33 -7.24
N ARG A 90 8.09 4.18 -6.64
CA ARG A 90 8.40 4.81 -5.36
C ARG A 90 8.25 3.89 -4.14
N LYS A 91 7.48 2.80 -4.25
CA LYS A 91 7.32 1.83 -3.15
C LYS A 91 7.49 0.40 -3.65
N GLU A 92 8.63 -0.17 -3.34
CA GLU A 92 8.92 -1.59 -3.52
C GLU A 92 8.46 -2.38 -2.29
N LYS A 93 8.00 -3.62 -2.51
CA LYS A 93 7.67 -4.56 -1.43
C LYS A 93 8.67 -5.70 -1.48
N THR A 94 9.21 -6.04 -0.32
CA THR A 94 10.12 -7.18 -0.15
C THR A 94 9.70 -8.01 1.05
N LEU A 95 10.11 -9.28 1.06
CA LEU A 95 9.90 -10.20 2.16
C LEU A 95 11.21 -10.35 2.95
N ALA A 96 11.19 -9.94 4.22
CA ALA A 96 12.28 -10.22 5.16
C ALA A 96 11.94 -11.48 5.97
N LEU A 97 12.77 -12.53 5.85
CA LEU A 97 12.64 -13.77 6.61
C LEU A 97 13.70 -13.80 7.72
N ILE A 98 13.27 -13.96 8.97
CA ILE A 98 14.15 -14.19 10.12
C ILE A 98 14.25 -15.70 10.33
N LYS A 99 15.46 -16.24 10.24
CA LYS A 99 15.70 -17.68 10.46
C LYS A 99 15.56 -18.06 11.94
N PRO A 100 15.25 -19.33 12.26
CA PRO A 100 14.98 -19.77 13.63
C PRO A 100 16.11 -19.50 14.63
N ASP A 101 17.37 -19.54 14.18
CA ASP A 101 18.57 -19.28 14.98
C ASP A 101 18.67 -17.84 15.49
N ALA A 102 17.99 -16.90 14.82
CA ALA A 102 17.98 -15.48 15.16
C ALA A 102 16.73 -15.04 15.94
N ILE A 103 15.84 -15.97 16.34
CA ILE A 103 14.58 -15.64 17.02
C ILE A 103 14.81 -14.85 18.31
N SER A 104 15.84 -15.19 19.08
CA SER A 104 16.18 -14.48 20.33
C SER A 104 16.56 -13.01 20.13
N LYS A 105 16.90 -12.61 18.89
CA LYS A 105 17.31 -11.24 18.52
C LYS A 105 16.27 -10.52 17.65
N VAL A 106 15.04 -11.03 17.54
CA VAL A 106 14.00 -10.45 16.66
C VAL A 106 13.73 -8.98 16.96
N GLY A 107 13.74 -8.57 18.25
CA GLY A 107 13.54 -7.17 18.63
C GLY A 107 14.61 -6.24 18.03
N GLU A 108 15.89 -6.59 18.19
CA GLU A 108 17.01 -5.85 17.62
C GLU A 108 16.95 -5.80 16.09
N ILE A 109 16.57 -6.91 15.44
CA ILE A 109 16.44 -6.98 13.98
C ILE A 109 15.34 -6.04 13.49
N ILE A 110 14.17 -6.03 14.14
CA ILE A 110 13.05 -5.14 13.81
C ILE A 110 13.48 -3.68 13.99
N GLU A 111 14.21 -3.37 15.06
CA GLU A 111 14.72 -2.03 15.30
C GLU A 111 15.68 -1.57 14.19
N ILE A 112 16.61 -2.43 13.75
CA ILE A 112 17.52 -2.14 12.63
C ILE A 112 16.73 -1.88 11.34
N ILE A 113 15.71 -2.70 11.04
CA ILE A 113 14.87 -2.53 9.85
C ILE A 113 14.16 -1.17 9.87
N ASN A 114 13.56 -0.80 11.00
CA ASN A 114 12.88 0.49 11.15
C ASN A 114 13.87 1.67 11.06
N LYS A 115 15.04 1.57 11.71
CA LYS A 115 16.10 2.59 11.67
C LYS A 115 16.69 2.79 10.27
N ALA A 116 16.71 1.73 9.46
CA ALA A 116 17.11 1.80 8.06
C ALA A 116 16.06 2.45 7.14
N GLY A 117 14.90 2.85 7.67
CA GLY A 117 13.85 3.54 6.93
C GLY A 117 12.83 2.62 6.24
N PHE A 118 12.84 1.32 6.54
CA PHE A 118 11.81 0.41 6.02
C PHE A 118 10.52 0.50 6.84
N THR A 119 9.37 0.39 6.15
CA THR A 119 8.06 0.26 6.80
C THR A 119 7.63 -1.21 6.82
N ILE A 120 7.44 -1.77 8.02
CA ILE A 120 6.92 -3.13 8.19
C ILE A 120 5.40 -3.11 7.97
N THR A 121 4.94 -3.63 6.83
CA THR A 121 3.50 -3.64 6.47
C THR A 121 2.74 -4.84 7.04
N LYS A 122 3.40 -5.98 7.21
CA LYS A 122 2.86 -7.22 7.80
C LYS A 122 3.98 -7.95 8.53
N LEU A 123 3.66 -8.53 9.69
CA LEU A 123 4.56 -9.37 10.46
C LEU A 123 3.82 -10.63 10.92
N LYS A 124 4.44 -11.80 10.73
CA LYS A 124 3.87 -13.09 11.14
C LYS A 124 4.97 -14.00 11.68
N MET A 125 4.80 -14.48 12.90
CA MET A 125 5.62 -15.56 13.47
C MET A 125 4.89 -16.88 13.26
N MET A 126 5.59 -17.89 12.75
CA MET A 126 5.03 -19.22 12.55
C MET A 126 6.11 -20.29 12.60
N THR A 127 5.71 -21.49 13.02
CA THR A 127 6.51 -22.70 12.88
C THR A 127 6.03 -23.43 11.64
N LEU A 128 6.89 -23.55 10.63
CA LEU A 128 6.56 -24.28 9.40
C LEU A 128 6.66 -25.78 9.65
N SER A 129 5.70 -26.54 9.17
CA SER A 129 5.85 -27.98 9.00
C SER A 129 6.92 -28.29 7.94
N ARG A 130 7.45 -29.52 7.94
CA ARG A 130 8.44 -29.93 6.93
C ARG A 130 7.92 -29.73 5.50
N LYS A 131 6.64 -30.02 5.24
CA LYS A 131 6.02 -29.82 3.92
C LYS A 131 6.01 -28.34 3.54
N GLU A 132 5.53 -27.46 4.42
CA GLU A 132 5.46 -26.02 4.15
C GLU A 132 6.85 -25.39 3.95
N ALA A 133 7.85 -25.84 4.71
CA ALA A 133 9.23 -25.38 4.54
C ALA A 133 9.83 -25.80 3.19
N THR A 134 9.54 -27.02 2.73
CA THR A 134 9.93 -27.50 1.40
C THR A 134 9.22 -26.73 0.30
N ASP A 135 7.90 -26.52 0.44
CA ASP A 135 7.08 -25.78 -0.53
C ASP A 135 7.56 -24.31 -0.66
N PHE A 136 8.02 -23.70 0.44
CA PHE A 136 8.60 -22.35 0.43
C PHE A 136 9.93 -22.25 -0.35
N HIS A 137 10.66 -23.37 -0.47
CA HIS A 137 11.97 -23.43 -1.10
C HIS A 137 11.96 -24.24 -2.41
N ILE A 138 10.83 -24.36 -3.10
CA ILE A 138 10.69 -25.15 -4.34
C ILE A 138 11.76 -24.78 -5.38
N ASP A 139 12.11 -23.50 -5.52
CA ASP A 139 13.13 -23.03 -6.47
C ASP A 139 14.57 -23.51 -6.13
N HIS A 140 14.77 -24.05 -4.94
CA HIS A 140 16.06 -24.51 -4.41
C HIS A 140 16.12 -26.03 -4.21
N HIS A 141 15.11 -26.78 -4.65
CA HIS A 141 14.97 -28.23 -4.42
C HIS A 141 16.17 -29.08 -4.86
N SER A 142 16.94 -28.60 -5.83
CA SER A 142 18.11 -29.27 -6.40
C SER A 142 19.43 -28.90 -5.70
N LYS A 143 19.41 -28.01 -4.69
CA LYS A 143 20.63 -27.58 -4.01
C LYS A 143 20.94 -28.48 -2.79
N PRO A 144 22.20 -28.92 -2.62
CA PRO A 144 22.58 -29.96 -1.64
C PRO A 144 22.45 -29.56 -0.16
N PHE A 145 22.10 -28.30 0.12
CA PHE A 145 21.89 -27.80 1.48
C PHE A 145 20.43 -27.94 1.97
N LEU A 146 19.49 -28.30 1.10
CA LEU A 146 18.12 -28.68 1.48
C LEU A 146 18.07 -30.20 1.62
N LYS A 147 18.12 -30.70 2.86
CA LYS A 147 17.98 -32.13 3.21
C LYS A 147 16.77 -32.36 4.11
#